data_AF-A0AAW9EAK9-F1
#
_entry.id   AF-A0AAW9EAK9-F1
#
_cell.length_a   1.000
_cell.length_b   1.000
_cell.length_c   1.000
_cell.angle_alpha   90.00
_cell.angle_beta   90.00
_cell.angle_gamma   90.00
#
_symmetry.space_group_name_H-M   'P 1'
#
loop_
_entity.id
_entity.type
_entity.pdbx_description
1 polymer ?
#
loop_
_entity_poly.entity_id
_entity_poly.type
_entity_poly.pdbx_seq_one_letter_code
_entity_poly.pdbx_strand_id
1 'polypeptide(L)' 'LSTHIIDHKGPVILAGDFNAWSRPRVNVLKRFARRLKLKEVIFEKDLRTRAFGKPLDYIFYRGLSLNKAEILITDASDHN' A
#
# COMPACT_ATOMS: atom_id res chain seq x y z
N LEU A 1 10.13 10.49 -8.02
CA LEU A 1 9.80 9.36 -7.10
C LEU A 1 10.25 8.00 -7.66
N SER A 2 9.77 7.56 -8.83
CA SER A 2 10.10 6.21 -9.33
C SER A 2 11.58 5.98 -9.61
N THR A 3 12.33 6.97 -10.08
CA THR A 3 13.76 6.88 -10.38
C THR A 3 14.57 6.53 -9.12
N HIS A 4 14.41 7.30 -8.04
CA HIS A 4 15.07 7.01 -6.76
C HIS A 4 14.75 5.61 -6.23
N ILE A 5 13.50 5.14 -6.36
CA ILE A 5 13.12 3.79 -5.95
C ILE A 5 13.73 2.73 -6.88
N ILE A 6 13.86 2.98 -8.19
CA ILE A 6 14.50 2.02 -9.11
C ILE A 6 15.99 1.89 -8.82
N ASP A 7 16.66 3.00 -8.52
CA ASP A 7 18.10 3.05 -8.30
C ASP A 7 18.48 2.51 -6.91
N HIS A 8 17.60 2.67 -5.92
CA HIS A 8 17.79 2.12 -4.57
C HIS A 8 17.79 0.60 -4.57
N LYS A 9 18.96 0.00 -4.27
CA LYS A 9 19.14 -1.46 -4.24
C LYS A 9 18.73 -2.09 -2.91
N GLY A 10 18.58 -1.29 -1.86
CA GLY A 10 18.23 -1.77 -0.53
C GLY A 10 16.73 -2.09 -0.37
N PRO A 11 16.35 -2.49 0.85
CA PRO A 11 14.96 -2.66 1.24
C PRO A 11 14.13 -1.39 1.04
N VAL A 12 12.85 -1.54 0.72
CA VAL A 12 11.91 -0.43 0.51
C VAL A 12 10.59 -0.76 1.19
N ILE A 13 10.02 0.25 1.86
CA ILE A 13 8.61 0.33 2.22
C ILE A 13 8.03 1.57 1.52
N LEU A 14 6.89 1.40 0.86
CA LEU A 14 6.08 2.46 0.28
C LEU A 14 4.68 2.35 0.90
N ALA A 15 4.27 3.35 1.67
CA ALA A 15 3.02 3.33 2.41
C ALA A 15 2.34 4.70 2.39
N GLY A 16 1.01 4.71 2.50
CA GLY A 16 0.21 5.92 2.71
C GLY A 16 -1.14 5.86 2.00
N ASP A 17 -1.82 7.01 2.03
CA ASP A 17 -3.09 7.21 1.35
C ASP A 17 -2.86 7.43 -0.15
N PHE A 18 -3.30 6.47 -0.96
CA PHE A 18 -3.23 6.55 -2.41
C PHE A 18 -4.53 7.04 -3.04
N ASN A 19 -5.57 7.25 -2.24
CA ASN A 19 -6.91 7.61 -2.69
C ASN A 19 -7.38 6.75 -3.88
N ALA A 20 -7.11 5.44 -3.80
CA ALA A 20 -7.36 4.50 -4.89
C ALA A 20 -8.80 3.97 -4.89
N TRP A 21 -9.75 4.88 -4.69
CA TRP A 21 -11.18 4.58 -4.56
C TRP A 21 -11.88 4.23 -5.88
N SER A 22 -11.17 4.27 -7.01
CA SER A 22 -11.69 3.88 -8.32
C SER A 22 -10.81 2.83 -9.01
N ARG A 23 -11.42 1.99 -9.84
CA ARG A 23 -10.73 0.93 -10.58
C ARG A 23 -9.55 1.45 -11.42
N PRO A 24 -9.64 2.58 -12.14
CA PRO A 24 -8.49 3.15 -12.85
C PRO A 24 -7.33 3.52 -11.92
N ARG A 25 -7.60 4.13 -10.76
CA ARG A 25 -6.57 4.51 -9.79
C ARG A 25 -5.88 3.29 -9.19
N VAL A 26 -6.65 2.26 -8.79
CA VAL A 26 -6.09 0.97 -8.35
C VAL A 26 -5.19 0.36 -9.42
N ASN A 27 -5.61 0.40 -10.68
CA ASN A 27 -4.81 -0.15 -11.77
C ASN A 27 -3.49 0.60 -11.98
N VAL A 28 -3.50 1.94 -11.89
CA VAL A 28 -2.27 2.75 -11.94
C VAL A 28 -1.34 2.39 -10.78
N LEU A 29 -1.87 2.32 -9.56
CA LEU A 29 -1.10 1.98 -8.36
C LEU A 29 -0.47 0.58 -8.48
N LYS A 30 -1.24 -0.44 -8.88
CA LYS A 30 -0.72 -1.80 -9.04
C LYS A 30 0.30 -1.93 -10.16
N ARG A 31 0.14 -1.19 -11.27
CA ARG A 31 1.16 -1.12 -12.33
C ARG A 31 2.44 -0.49 -11.82
N PHE A 32 2.32 0.59 -11.05
CA PHE A 32 3.47 1.28 -10.46
C PHE A 32 4.24 0.36 -9.51
N ALA A 33 3.56 -0.28 -8.55
CA ALA A 33 4.16 -1.23 -7.62
C ALA A 33 4.85 -2.39 -8.35
N ARG A 34 4.19 -2.98 -9.35
CA ARG A 34 4.76 -4.07 -10.16
C ARG A 34 6.02 -3.65 -10.91
N ARG A 35 6.03 -2.47 -11.54
CA ARG A 35 7.20 -1.94 -12.25
C ARG A 35 8.40 -1.79 -11.30
N LEU A 36 8.14 -1.46 -10.04
CA LEU A 36 9.16 -1.29 -9.00
C LEU A 36 9.47 -2.59 -8.24
N LYS A 37 8.91 -3.73 -8.65
CA LYS A 37 9.07 -5.03 -7.97
C LYS A 37 8.67 -4.98 -6.48
N LEU A 38 7.69 -4.16 -6.14
CA LEU A 38 7.13 -4.10 -4.80
C LEU A 38 5.98 -5.11 -4.65
N LYS A 39 5.91 -5.75 -3.49
CA LYS A 39 4.83 -6.65 -3.06
C LYS A 39 3.84 -5.86 -2.22
N GLU A 40 2.54 -6.03 -2.45
CA GLU A 40 1.49 -5.46 -1.59
C GLU A 40 1.47 -6.22 -0.25
N VAL A 41 1.31 -5.51 0.86
CA VAL A 41 1.02 -6.12 2.16
C VAL A 41 -0.42 -6.65 2.13
N ILE A 42 -0.58 -7.91 2.51
CA ILE A 42 -1.89 -8.54 2.67
C ILE A 42 -2.18 -8.65 4.16
N PHE A 43 -3.34 -8.14 4.58
CA PHE A 43 -3.80 -8.21 5.95
C PHE A 43 -4.72 -9.42 6.11
N GLU A 44 -4.55 -10.20 7.19
CA GLU A 44 -5.45 -11.31 7.51
C GLU A 44 -6.88 -10.82 7.75
N LYS A 45 -7.00 -9.70 8.45
CA LYS A 45 -8.26 -8.98 8.65
C LYS A 45 -8.12 -7.56 8.12
N ASP A 46 -8.60 -7.34 6.90
CA ASP A 46 -8.49 -6.06 6.22
C ASP A 46 -9.59 -5.08 6.64
N LEU A 47 -9.31 -4.32 7.70
CA LEU A 47 -10.19 -3.30 8.30
C LEU A 47 -9.85 -1.87 7.84
N ARG A 48 -9.09 -1.74 6.75
CA ARG A 48 -8.74 -0.42 6.22
C ARG A 48 -9.98 0.40 5.90
N THR A 49 -9.90 1.71 6.11
CA THR A 49 -10.94 2.62 5.64
C THR A 49 -11.13 2.47 4.12
N ARG A 50 -12.39 2.37 3.70
CA ARG A 50 -12.78 2.17 2.30
C ARG A 50 -13.66 3.31 1.80
N ALA A 51 -13.41 3.73 0.57
CA ALA A 51 -14.33 4.55 -0.21
C ALA A 51 -14.78 3.76 -1.45
N PHE A 52 -16.08 3.76 -1.73
CA PHE A 52 -16.69 3.00 -2.82
C PHE A 52 -16.27 1.51 -2.86
N GLY A 53 -16.11 0.91 -1.68
CA GLY A 53 -15.70 -0.50 -1.50
C GLY A 53 -14.21 -0.80 -1.75
N LYS A 54 -13.38 0.22 -1.98
CA LYS A 54 -11.92 0.09 -2.20
C LYS A 54 -11.14 0.75 -1.06
N PRO A 55 -10.04 0.16 -0.59
CA PRO A 55 -9.22 0.77 0.45
C PRO A 55 -8.56 2.05 -0.06
N LEU A 56 -8.36 3.01 0.83
CA LEU A 56 -7.66 4.27 0.55
C LEU A 56 -6.14 4.08 0.68
N ASP A 57 -5.74 3.47 1.80
CA ASP A 57 -4.35 3.24 2.17
C ASP A 57 -3.81 1.92 1.63
N TYR A 58 -2.55 1.94 1.19
CA TYR A 58 -1.82 0.75 0.76
C TYR A 58 -0.41 0.75 1.32
N ILE A 59 0.12 -0.44 1.52
CA ILE A 59 1.50 -0.67 1.93
C ILE A 59 2.12 -1.65 0.94
N PHE A 60 3.30 -1.30 0.43
CA PHE A 60 4.09 -2.15 -0.44
C PHE A 60 5.53 -2.26 0.07
N TYR A 61 6.17 -3.40 -0.18
CA TYR A 61 7.54 -3.64 0.27
C TYR A 61 8.35 -4.48 -0.72
N ARG A 62 9.68 -4.40 -0.64
CA ARG A 62 10.59 -5.40 -1.22
C ARG A 62 11.88 -5.51 -0.41
N GLY A 63 12.59 -6.63 -0.55
CA GLY A 63 13.84 -6.86 0.18
C GLY A 63 13.66 -7.01 1.68
N LEU A 64 12.44 -7.32 2.13
CA LEU A 64 12.05 -7.54 3.54
C LEU A 64 11.21 -8.79 3.65
N SER A 65 11.22 -9.40 4.85
CA SER A 65 10.26 -10.41 5.27
C SER A 65 9.14 -9.74 6.04
N LEU A 66 7.90 -10.01 5.65
CA LEU A 66 6.73 -9.53 6.38
C LEU A 66 6.44 -10.49 7.53
N ASN A 67 6.69 -10.04 8.77
CA ASN A 67 6.42 -10.85 9.96
C ASN A 67 4.99 -10.69 10.48
N LYS A 68 4.43 -9.47 10.41
CA LYS A 68 3.09 -9.13 10.90
C LYS A 68 2.52 -7.95 10.12
N ALA A 69 1.22 -7.93 9.90
CA ALA A 69 0.50 -6.81 9.32
C ALA A 69 -0.86 -6.67 10.02
N GLU A 70 -1.11 -5.51 10.63
CA GLU A 70 -2.33 -5.22 11.37
C GLU A 70 -2.86 -3.84 11.03
N ILE A 71 -4.18 -3.70 11.14
CA ILE A 71 -4.89 -2.42 11.06
C ILE A 71 -5.35 -2.07 12.46
N LEU A 72 -5.01 -0.86 12.91
CA LEU A 72 -5.40 -0.36 14.22
C LEU A 72 -6.67 0.46 14.07
N ILE A 73 -7.73 0.06 14.78
CA ILE A 73 -8.98 0.82 14.79
C ILE A 73 -8.89 1.91 15.86
N THR A 74 -9.19 3.14 15.46
CA THR A 74 -9.24 4.30 16.35
C THR A 74 -10.35 5.26 15.93
N ASP A 75 -10.83 6.07 16.87
CA ASP A 75 -11.75 7.18 16.67
C ASP A 75 -11.02 8.54 16.50
N ALA A 76 -9.69 8.54 16.61
CA ALA A 76 -8.88 9.74 16.46
C ALA A 76 -8.75 10.24 15.00
N SER A 77 -9.10 9.40 14.02
CA SER A 77 -9.01 9.67 12.59
C SER A 77 -10.14 8.94 11.84
N ASP A 78 -10.49 9.39 10.65
CA ASP A 78 -11.39 8.68 9.72
C ASP A 78 -10.67 7.59 8.91
N HIS A 79 -9.35 7.50 9.02
CA HIS A 79 -8.52 6.43 8.45
C HIS A 79 -8.12 5.39 9.50
N ASN A 80 -8.12 4.12 9.07
CA ASN A 80 -7.58 2.96 9.80
C ASN A 80 -6.64 2.18 8.89
#